data_AF-A0A849KM70-F1
#
_entry.id   AF-A0A849KM70-F1
#
_cell.length_a   1.000
_cell.length_b   1.000
_cell.length_c   1.000
_cell.angle_alpha   90.00
_cell.angle_beta   90.00
_cell.angle_gamma   90.00
#
_symmetry.space_group_name_H-M   'P 1'
#
loop_
_entity.id
_entity.type
_entity.pdbx_description
1 polymer ?
#
loop_
_entity_poly.entity_id
_entity_poly.type
_entity_poly.pdbx_seq_one_letter_code
_entity_poly.pdbx_strand_id
1 'polypeptide(L)'
;MEDAEKANYVIRLIEGRHLTASNKRHISALLERGWWSGHSRHIQYEIARLTDETYRVIITQRERDDMKRVQTRTMHVTILATPRMIKRRR
;
A
#
# COMPACT_ATOMS: atom_id res chain seq x y z
N MET A 1 -26.67 -12.82 4.51
CA MET A 1 -25.83 -12.41 3.38
C MET A 1 -24.55 -11.93 4.01
N GLU A 2 -23.48 -12.71 3.82
CA GLU A 2 -22.25 -12.73 4.62
C GLU A 2 -21.68 -11.34 4.91
N ASP A 3 -21.57 -11.00 6.20
CA ASP A 3 -20.74 -9.91 6.68
C ASP A 3 -19.31 -10.17 6.21
N ALA A 4 -18.90 -9.51 5.13
CA ALA A 4 -17.55 -9.58 4.61
C ALA A 4 -16.56 -9.29 5.77
N GLU A 5 -15.88 -10.35 6.19
CA GLU A 5 -14.82 -10.33 7.19
C GLU A 5 -13.76 -9.33 6.70
N LYS A 6 -13.67 -8.18 7.36
CA LYS A 6 -12.68 -7.16 6.97
C LYS A 6 -11.29 -7.65 7.35
N ALA A 7 -10.61 -8.30 6.41
CA ALA A 7 -9.24 -8.74 6.54
C ALA A 7 -8.29 -7.53 6.44
N ASN A 8 -7.80 -7.03 7.57
CA ASN A 8 -6.76 -6.00 7.55
C ASN A 8 -5.43 -6.64 7.17
N TYR A 9 -4.76 -6.13 6.14
CA TYR A 9 -3.46 -6.65 5.76
C TYR A 9 -2.34 -6.08 6.63
N VAL A 10 -1.56 -6.98 7.23
CA VAL A 10 -0.30 -6.62 7.88
C VAL A 10 0.76 -6.48 6.80
N ILE A 11 1.22 -5.24 6.59
CA ILE A 11 2.21 -4.92 5.56
C ILE A 11 3.63 -4.94 6.15
N ARG A 12 4.47 -5.83 5.63
CA ARG A 12 5.91 -5.89 5.92
C ARG A 12 6.70 -5.53 4.67
N LEU A 13 7.71 -4.67 4.81
CA LEU A 13 8.63 -4.34 3.73
C LEU A 13 9.66 -5.47 3.60
N ILE A 14 9.78 -6.04 2.41
CA ILE A 14 10.80 -7.04 2.07
C ILE A 14 11.99 -6.33 1.41
N GLU A 15 11.71 -5.52 0.38
CA GLU A 15 12.73 -4.85 -0.41
C GLU A 15 12.32 -3.40 -0.72
N GLY A 16 13.31 -2.51 -0.76
CA GLY A 16 13.14 -1.09 -1.05
C GLY A 16 13.52 -0.21 0.13
N ARG A 17 13.53 1.10 -0.10
CA ARG A 17 14.15 2.06 0.84
C ARG A 17 13.37 2.23 2.14
N HIS A 18 12.07 2.51 2.05
CA HIS A 18 11.24 2.81 3.22
C HIS A 18 9.75 2.77 2.89
N LEU A 19 8.93 2.37 3.87
CA LEU A 19 7.47 2.51 3.84
C LEU A 19 6.97 3.17 5.12
N THR A 20 6.36 4.35 4.97
CA THR A 20 5.74 5.05 6.09
C THR A 20 4.50 4.31 6.58
N ALA A 21 4.06 4.60 7.81
CA ALA A 21 2.82 4.04 8.37
C ALA A 21 1.59 4.37 7.49
N SER A 22 1.54 5.58 6.92
CA SER A 22 0.49 6.02 6.01
C SER A 22 0.46 5.18 4.72
N ASN A 23 1.63 4.91 4.13
CA ASN A 23 1.73 4.08 2.93
C ASN A 23 1.21 2.67 3.20
N LYS A 24 1.65 2.05 4.31
CA LYS A 24 1.18 0.72 4.72
C LYS A 24 -0.34 0.66 4.91
N ARG A 25 -0.91 1.68 5.57
CA ARG A 25 -2.37 1.78 5.77
C ARG A 25 -3.13 1.90 4.45
N HIS A 26 -2.64 2.71 3.52
CA HIS A 26 -3.30 2.87 2.23
C HIS A 26 -3.18 1.62 1.37
N ILE A 27 -2.02 0.97 1.34
CA ILE A 27 -1.82 -0.29 0.63
C ILE A 27 -2.73 -1.38 1.21
N SER A 28 -2.82 -1.50 2.54
CA SER A 28 -3.75 -2.44 3.18
C SER A 28 -5.20 -2.18 2.74
N ALA A 29 -5.64 -0.92 2.74
CA ALA A 29 -6.98 -0.54 2.32
C ALA A 29 -7.26 -0.83 0.83
N LEU A 30 -6.24 -0.76 -0.04
CA LEU A 30 -6.38 -1.14 -1.44
C LEU A 30 -6.54 -2.65 -1.59
N LEU A 31 -5.70 -3.43 -0.90
CA LEU A 31 -5.78 -4.89 -0.90
C LEU A 31 -7.09 -5.42 -0.29
N GLU A 32 -7.58 -4.78 0.78
CA GLU A 32 -8.89 -5.05 1.40
C GLU A 32 -10.05 -4.91 0.40
N ARG A 33 -9.93 -3.97 -0.53
CA ARG A 33 -10.95 -3.70 -1.56
C ARG A 33 -10.74 -4.50 -2.84
N GLY A 34 -9.64 -5.25 -2.94
CA GLY A 34 -9.22 -5.92 -4.18
C GLY A 34 -8.80 -4.94 -5.28
N TRP A 35 -8.33 -3.75 -4.92
CA TRP A 35 -7.89 -2.73 -5.88
C TRP A 35 -6.39 -2.82 -6.14
N TRP A 36 -5.99 -2.82 -7.41
CA TRP A 36 -4.61 -2.89 -7.86
C TRP A 36 -3.95 -1.52 -8.04
N SER A 37 -4.73 -0.45 -7.97
CA SER A 37 -4.21 0.91 -8.05
C SER A 37 -5.10 1.86 -7.25
N GLY A 38 -4.53 2.99 -6.85
CA GLY A 38 -5.23 4.00 -6.09
C GLY A 38 -4.42 5.27 -5.94
N HIS A 39 -5.05 6.32 -5.44
CA HIS A 39 -4.37 7.58 -5.16
C HIS A 39 -4.81 8.14 -3.81
N SER A 40 -3.88 8.82 -3.16
CA SER A 40 -4.10 9.56 -1.93
C SER A 40 -3.36 10.90 -2.01
N ARG A 41 -4.11 11.99 -2.12
CA ARG A 41 -3.57 13.36 -2.28
C ARG A 41 -2.58 13.45 -3.44
N HIS A 42 -1.29 13.57 -3.14
CA HIS A 42 -0.19 13.70 -4.11
C HIS A 42 0.59 12.39 -4.31
N ILE A 43 0.09 11.28 -3.78
CA ILE A 43 0.71 9.95 -3.86
C ILE A 43 -0.20 9.03 -4.66
N GLN A 44 0.34 8.41 -5.69
CA GLN A 44 -0.28 7.34 -6.47
C GLN A 44 0.36 6.01 -6.08
N TYR A 45 -0.46 4.97 -6.03
CA TYR A 45 -0.09 3.62 -5.68
C TYR A 45 -0.50 2.68 -6.80
N GLU A 46 0.39 1.79 -7.18
CA GLU A 46 0.13 0.68 -8.11
C GLU A 46 0.67 -0.60 -7.48
N ILE A 47 -0.11 -1.66 -7.50
CA ILE A 47 0.16 -2.93 -6.83
C ILE A 47 0.12 -4.02 -7.90
N ALA A 48 1.21 -4.77 -8.01
CA ALA A 48 1.29 -5.98 -8.81
C ALA A 48 1.53 -7.17 -7.87
N ARG A 49 0.71 -8.21 -8.00
CA ARG A 49 0.91 -9.46 -7.28
C ARG A 49 2.09 -10.22 -7.88
N LEU A 50 3.05 -10.64 -7.04
CA LEU A 50 4.18 -11.46 -7.46
C LEU A 50 3.95 -12.93 -7.10
N THR A 51 3.57 -13.19 -5.84
CA THR A 51 3.24 -14.54 -5.33
C THR A 51 2.03 -14.44 -4.39
N ASP A 52 1.69 -15.51 -3.65
CA ASP A 52 0.45 -15.55 -2.86
C ASP A 52 0.28 -14.37 -1.89
N GLU A 53 1.34 -14.01 -1.18
CA GLU A 53 1.34 -12.92 -0.18
C GLU A 53 2.37 -11.82 -0.49
N THR A 54 3.10 -11.94 -1.61
CA THR A 54 4.14 -10.99 -1.99
C THR A 54 3.67 -10.09 -3.12
N TYR A 55 3.85 -8.78 -2.94
CA TYR A 55 3.40 -7.77 -3.88
C TYR A 55 4.52 -6.79 -4.19
N ARG A 56 4.61 -6.37 -5.45
CA ARG A 56 5.39 -5.22 -5.86
C ARG A 56 4.49 -4.00 -5.82
N VAL A 57 4.91 -2.96 -5.12
CA VAL A 57 4.19 -1.69 -5.04
C VAL A 57 5.04 -0.59 -5.63
N ILE A 58 4.44 0.16 -6.55
CA ILE A 58 5.01 1.38 -7.12
C ILE A 58 4.28 2.54 -6.44
N ILE A 59 5.07 3.41 -5.82
CA ILE A 59 4.57 4.59 -5.11
C ILE A 59 5.13 5.81 -5.82
N THR A 60 4.27 6.57 -6.46
CA THR A 60 4.64 7.78 -7.20
C THR A 60 4.15 8.98 -6.43
N GLN A 61 5.06 9.81 -5.95
CA GLN A 61 4.73 10.99 -5.15
C GLN A 61 5.22 12.27 -5.83
N ARG A 62 4.36 13.27 -5.86
CA ARG A 62 4.70 14.62 -6.30
C ARG A 62 5.13 15.45 -5.09
N GLU A 63 6.41 15.75 -4.98
CA GLU A 63 7.02 16.50 -3.87
C GLU A 63 7.63 17.81 -4.37
N ARG A 64 7.82 18.77 -3.47
CA ARG A 64 8.64 19.95 -3.73
C ARG A 64 10.03 19.70 -3.19
N ASP A 65 11.03 19.89 -4.02
CA ASP A 65 12.43 19.85 -3.63
C ASP A 65 12.81 21.14 -2.85
N ASP A 66 14.01 21.20 -2.27
CA ASP A 66 14.51 22.35 -1.51
C ASP A 66 14.48 23.66 -2.32
N MET A 67 14.59 23.57 -3.65
CA MET A 67 14.43 24.70 -4.57
C MET A 67 12.97 25.05 -4.91
N LYS A 68 11.98 24.53 -4.17
CA LYS A 68 10.52 24.67 -4.39
C LYS A 68 10.02 24.14 -5.75
N ARG A 69 10.87 23.47 -6.51
CA ARG A 69 10.51 22.84 -7.79
C ARG A 69 9.73 21.57 -7.52
N VAL A 70 8.66 21.37 -8.27
CA VAL A 70 7.87 20.15 -8.22
C VAL A 70 8.65 19.04 -8.90
N GLN A 71 8.93 17.97 -8.16
CA GLN A 71 9.51 16.75 -8.68
C GLN A 71 8.59 15.57 -8.43
N THR A 72 8.62 14.62 -9.36
CA THR A 72 7.94 13.33 -9.20
C THR A 72 8.97 12.31 -8.76
N ARG A 73 8.78 11.73 -7.58
CA ARG A 73 9.59 10.63 -7.07
C ARG A 73 8.82 9.34 -7.17
N THR A 74 9.42 8.35 -7.79
CA THR A 74 8.86 7.00 -7.88
C THR A 74 9.68 6.07 -7.00
N MET A 75 9.01 5.35 -6.12
CA MET A 75 9.59 4.34 -5.25
C MET A 75 9.04 2.98 -5.65
N HIS A 76 9.94 2.02 -5.82
CA HIS A 76 9.59 0.62 -6.00
C HIS A 76 9.89 -0.10 -4.70
N VAL A 77 8.89 -0.80 -4.17
CA VAL A 77 9.03 -1.60 -2.95
C VAL A 77 8.39 -2.96 -3.16
N THR A 78 8.96 -3.97 -2.52
CA THR A 78 8.39 -5.31 -2.45
C THR A 78 7.91 -5.52 -1.03
N ILE A 79 6.67 -5.95 -0.88
CA ILE A 79 6.03 -6.15 0.42
C ILE A 79 5.50 -7.57 0.57
N LEU A 80 5.45 -8.03 1.82
CA LEU A 80 4.61 -9.12 2.25
C LEU A 80 3.31 -8.51 2.82
N ALA A 81 2.16 -8.95 2.33
CA ALA A 81 0.86 -8.55 2.86
C ALA A 81 0.11 -9.80 3.35
N THR A 82 0.05 -9.95 4.67
CA THR A 82 -0.62 -11.09 5.33
C THR A 82 -2.01 -10.67 5.80
N PRO A 83 -3.08 -11.37 5.43
CA PRO A 83 -4.43 -11.05 5.90
C PRO A 83 -4.52 -11.34 7.40
N ARG A 84 -4.93 -10.35 8.19
CA ARG A 84 -5.22 -10.51 9.61
C ARG A 84 -6.73 -10.46 9.81
N MET A 85 -7.30 -11.61 10.18
CA MET A 85 -8.70 -11.69 10.59
C MET A 85 -8.88 -10.89 11.88
N ILE A 86 -9.73 -9.87 11.83
CA ILE A 86 -10.16 -9.15 13.02
C ILE A 86 -11.52 -9.72 13.40
N LYS A 87 -11.57 -10.53 14.46
CA LYS A 87 -12.84 -10.93 15.07
C LYS A 87 -13.56 -9.66 15.52
N ARG A 88 -14.66 -9.28 14.86
CA ARG A 88 -15.56 -8.24 15.34
C ARG A 88 -16.03 -8.68 16.73
N ARG A 89 -15.55 -8.01 17.80
CA ARG A 89 -16.21 -8.10 19.10
C ARG A 89 -17.57 -7.41 18.95
N ARG A 90 -18.61 -8.21 19.13
CA ARG A 90 -20.02 -7.83 19.08
C ARG A 90 -20.37 -6.98 20.30
#